data_AF-A0A158M5X2-F1
#
_entry.id   AF-A0A158M5X2-F1
#
_cell.length_a   1.000
_cell.length_b   1.000
_cell.length_c   1.000
_cell.angle_alpha   90.00
_cell.angle_beta   90.00
_cell.angle_gamma   90.00
#
_symmetry.space_group_name_H-M   'P 1'
#
loop_
_entity.id
_entity.type
_entity.pdbx_description
1 polymer ?
#
loop_
_entity_poly.entity_id
_entity_poly.type
_entity_poly.pdbx_seq_one_letter_code
_entity_poly.pdbx_strand_id
1 'polypeptide(L)'
;MLGTPRGIRISLTALERVCFQAIAESPGRELSRVVLSKILPGSNLRTLNVAISRLRKKVSEAGAELPLHTVHGMGYVFLGQLQVQPC
;
A
#
# COMPACT_ATOMS: atom_id res chain seq x y z
N MET A 1 4.05 -4.00 11.12
CA MET A 1 5.14 -4.32 10.19
C MET A 1 4.48 -5.09 9.06
N LEU A 2 5.05 -5.06 7.86
CA LEU A 2 4.52 -5.85 6.75
C LEU A 2 5.26 -7.19 6.74
N GLY A 3 4.54 -8.29 6.94
CA GLY A 3 5.08 -9.64 6.76
C GLY A 3 4.81 -10.07 5.33
N THR A 4 5.84 -10.39 4.56
CA THR A 4 5.66 -11.05 3.26
C THR A 4 5.37 -12.54 3.49
N PRO A 5 4.66 -13.22 2.57
CA PRO A 5 4.45 -14.67 2.66
C PRO A 5 5.76 -15.49 2.67
N ARG A 6 6.90 -14.85 2.38
CA ARG A 6 8.25 -15.45 2.49
C ARG A 6 8.87 -15.30 3.89
N GLY A 7 8.12 -14.77 4.86
CA GLY A 7 8.61 -14.53 6.23
C GLY A 7 9.47 -13.26 6.36
N ILE A 8 9.52 -12.40 5.33
CA ILE A 8 10.37 -11.21 5.35
C ILE A 8 9.61 -10.05 5.99
N ARG A 9 10.24 -9.41 6.97
CA ARG A 9 9.68 -8.26 7.70
C ARG A 9 10.15 -6.97 7.04
N ILE A 10 9.21 -6.22 6.48
CA ILE A 10 9.49 -4.94 5.85
C ILE A 10 9.15 -3.81 6.83
N SER A 11 10.14 -2.99 7.13
CA SER A 11 10.00 -1.78 7.95
C SER A 11 9.36 -0.66 7.11
N LEU A 12 8.07 -0.46 7.35
CA LEU A 12 7.30 0.65 6.80
C LEU A 12 7.44 1.88 7.68
N THR A 13 7.59 3.03 7.03
CA THR A 13 7.37 4.34 7.65
C THR A 13 5.90 4.47 8.07
N ALA A 14 5.60 5.41 8.97
CA ALA A 14 4.23 5.67 9.40
C ALA A 14 3.29 5.88 8.19
N LEU A 15 3.72 6.68 7.21
CA LEU A 15 2.98 6.95 5.99
C LEU A 15 2.66 5.69 5.18
N GLU A 16 3.69 4.89 4.88
CA GLU A 16 3.53 3.65 4.12
C GLU A 16 2.63 2.66 4.83
N ARG A 17 2.73 2.58 6.17
CA ARG A 17 1.91 1.70 6.99
C ARG A 17 0.44 2.10 6.95
N VAL A 18 0.12 3.38 7.12
CA VAL A 18 -1.29 3.82 7.10
C VAL A 18 -1.89 3.70 5.70
N CYS A 19 -1.14 4.05 4.64
CA CYS A 19 -1.58 3.80 3.27
C CYS A 19 -1.89 2.32 3.03
N PHE A 20 -0.98 1.44 3.43
CA PHE A 20 -1.13 0.00 3.25
C PHE A 20 -2.30 -0.57 4.06
N GLN A 21 -2.47 -0.12 5.30
CA GLN A 21 -3.56 -0.55 6.17
C GLN A 21 -4.91 -0.11 5.60
N ALA A 22 -5.02 1.12 5.12
CA ALA A 22 -6.24 1.60 4.49
C ALA A 22 -6.59 0.87 3.19
N ILE A 23 -5.61 0.43 2.41
CA ILE A 23 -5.85 -0.49 1.28
C ILE A 23 -6.38 -1.83 1.80
N ALA A 24 -5.76 -2.38 2.84
CA ALA A 24 -6.13 -3.69 3.40
C ALA A 24 -7.54 -3.68 4.02
N GLU A 25 -7.93 -2.56 4.63
CA GLU A 25 -9.26 -2.34 5.22
C GLU A 25 -10.32 -1.95 4.18
N SER A 26 -9.91 -1.46 3.01
CA SER A 26 -10.83 -1.11 1.93
C SER A 26 -11.44 -2.38 1.33
N PRO A 27 -12.78 -2.48 1.24
CA PRO A 27 -13.45 -3.68 0.71
C PRO A 27 -13.08 -3.97 -0.75
N GLY A 28 -12.82 -2.94 -1.56
CA GLY A 28 -12.30 -3.07 -2.93
C GLY A 28 -10.77 -3.15 -3.02
N ARG A 29 -10.09 -3.11 -1.86
CA ARG A 29 -8.64 -2.95 -1.73
C ARG A 29 -8.08 -1.84 -2.61
N GLU A 30 -8.81 -0.74 -2.70
CA GLU A 30 -8.44 0.40 -3.52
C GLU A 30 -8.00 1.60 -2.68
N LEU A 31 -6.97 2.28 -3.17
CA LEU A 31 -6.42 3.53 -2.69
C LEU A 31 -6.82 4.62 -3.69
N SER A 32 -8.04 5.10 -3.52
CA SER A 32 -8.58 6.22 -4.28
C SER A 32 -8.24 7.55 -3.59
N ARG A 33 -8.41 8.65 -4.31
CA ARG A 33 -8.13 10.00 -3.77
C ARG A 33 -8.93 10.31 -2.49
N VAL A 34 -10.13 9.76 -2.39
CA VAL A 34 -11.01 9.86 -1.20
C VAL A 34 -10.38 9.17 0.01
N VAL A 35 -9.90 7.93 -0.17
CA VAL A 35 -9.22 7.15 0.88
C VAL A 35 -7.95 7.88 1.31
N LEU A 36 -7.16 8.38 0.37
CA LEU A 36 -6.01 9.24 0.63
C LEU A 36 -6.34 10.46 1.48
N SER A 37 -7.40 11.19 1.11
CA SER A 37 -7.79 12.41 1.82
C SER A 37 -8.25 12.12 3.24
N LYS A 38 -8.77 10.92 3.52
CA LYS A 38 -9.12 10.46 4.87
C LYS A 38 -7.87 10.11 5.68
N ILE A 39 -6.89 9.49 5.06
CA ILE A 39 -5.65 9.06 5.73
C ILE A 39 -4.70 10.24 5.97
N LEU A 40 -4.55 11.09 4.96
CA LEU A 40 -3.62 12.21 4.91
C LEU A 40 -4.37 13.45 4.40
N PRO A 41 -5.05 14.17 5.30
CA PRO A 41 -5.63 15.45 4.95
C PRO A 41 -4.55 16.39 4.41
N GLY A 42 -4.76 16.93 3.22
CA GLY A 42 -3.81 17.82 2.53
C GLY A 42 -2.74 17.10 1.67
N SER A 43 -2.72 15.77 1.62
CA SER A 43 -1.87 15.05 0.66
C SER A 43 -2.49 14.93 -0.73
N ASN A 44 -1.64 14.99 -1.74
CA ASN A 44 -2.03 14.85 -3.14
C ASN A 44 -1.66 13.48 -3.72
N LEU A 45 -2.22 13.17 -4.89
CA LEU A 45 -1.88 11.97 -5.67
C LEU A 45 -0.36 11.81 -5.90
N ARG A 46 0.39 12.92 -5.98
CA ARG A 46 1.86 12.88 -6.06
C ARG A 46 2.49 12.22 -4.84
N THR A 47 2.07 12.58 -3.63
CA THR A 47 2.59 11.98 -2.39
C THR A 47 2.32 10.49 -2.38
N LEU A 48 1.14 10.08 -2.84
CA LEU A 48 0.80 8.67 -2.96
C LEU A 48 1.67 7.96 -4.01
N ASN A 49 1.85 8.53 -5.20
CA ASN A 49 2.69 7.91 -6.23
C ASN A 49 4.11 7.65 -5.69
N VAL A 50 4.65 8.60 -4.92
CA VAL A 50 5.97 8.47 -4.28
C VAL A 50 5.93 7.39 -3.19
N ALA A 51 4.92 7.39 -2.31
CA ALA A 51 4.79 6.39 -1.26
C ALA A 51 4.63 4.96 -1.82
N ILE A 52 3.81 4.78 -2.86
CA ILE A 52 3.60 3.50 -3.55
C ILE A 52 4.86 3.05 -4.29
N SER A 53 5.56 3.96 -4.96
CA SER A 53 6.83 3.65 -5.63
C SER A 53 7.90 3.21 -4.64
N ARG A 54 8.01 3.91 -3.50
CA ARG A 54 8.95 3.55 -2.41
C ARG A 54 8.58 2.20 -1.80
N LEU A 55 7.29 1.97 -1.54
CA LEU A 55 6.80 0.70 -1.00
C LEU A 55 7.08 -0.46 -1.96
N ARG A 56 6.79 -0.30 -3.26
CA ARG A 56 7.12 -1.28 -4.31
C ARG A 56 8.61 -1.60 -4.31
N LYS A 57 9.46 -0.58 -4.25
CA LYS A 57 10.91 -0.77 -4.21
C LYS A 57 11.34 -1.55 -2.99
N LYS A 58 10.89 -1.18 -1.78
CA LYS A 58 11.19 -1.91 -0.53
C LYS A 58 10.74 -3.36 -0.57
N VAL A 59 9.53 -3.61 -1.09
CA VAL A 59 8.97 -4.96 -1.20
C VAL A 59 9.77 -5.79 -2.21
N SER A 60 10.15 -5.19 -3.34
CA SER A 60 11.01 -5.80 -4.36
C SER A 60 12.42 -6.09 -3.84
N GLU A 61 13.03 -5.17 -3.10
CA GLU A 61 14.32 -5.36 -2.42
C GLU A 61 14.24 -6.49 -1.37
N ALA A 62 13.08 -6.67 -0.76
CA ALA A 62 12.77 -7.80 0.12
C ALA A 62 12.42 -9.09 -0.65
N GLY A 63 12.59 -9.15 -1.97
CA GLY A 63 12.32 -10.35 -2.76
C GLY A 63 10.84 -10.75 -2.81
N ALA A 64 9.94 -9.79 -2.58
CA ALA A 64 8.51 -9.92 -2.73
C ALA A 64 8.01 -8.93 -3.80
N GLU A 65 6.81 -9.15 -4.31
CA GLU A 65 6.18 -8.21 -5.24
C GLU A 65 4.93 -7.64 -4.59
N LEU A 66 4.68 -6.36 -4.83
CA LEU A 66 3.49 -5.69 -4.33
C LEU A 66 2.46 -5.64 -5.47
N PRO A 67 1.41 -6.47 -5.44
CA PRO A 67 0.42 -6.57 -6.51
C PRO A 67 -0.56 -5.40 -6.45
N LEU A 68 -0.04 -4.20 -6.71
CA LEU A 68 -0.81 -2.99 -6.93
C LEU A 68 -0.93 -2.72 -8.42
N HIS A 69 -2.16 -2.50 -8.86
CA HIS A 69 -2.54 -2.14 -10.21
C HIS A 69 -3.05 -0.70 -10.23
N THR A 70 -2.59 0.09 -11.18
CA THR A 70 -3.03 1.48 -11.33
C THR A 70 -4.22 1.52 -12.27
N VAL A 71 -5.36 1.98 -11.77
CA VAL A 71 -6.59 2.12 -12.56
C VAL A 71 -6.81 3.61 -12.84
N HIS A 72 -6.84 3.96 -14.13
CA HIS A 72 -7.04 5.34 -14.57
C HIS A 72 -8.41 5.85 -14.08
N GLY A 73 -8.42 6.94 -13.31
CA GLY A 73 -9.64 7.53 -12.74
C GLY A 73 -10.06 7.02 -11.35
N MET A 74 -9.62 5.82 -10.94
CA MET A 74 -9.90 5.26 -9.60
C MET A 74 -8.72 5.44 -8.63
N GLY A 75 -7.48 5.29 -9.11
CA GLY A 75 -6.28 5.35 -8.29
C GLY A 75 -5.50 4.04 -8.34
N TYR A 76 -5.26 3.42 -7.19
CA TYR A 76 -4.50 2.17 -7.08
C TYR A 76 -5.37 1.07 -6.49
N VAL A 77 -5.34 -0.12 -7.06
CA VAL A 77 -6.10 -1.28 -6.59
C VAL A 77 -5.12 -2.39 -6.25
N PHE A 78 -5.30 -3.03 -5.10
CA PHE A 78 -4.49 -4.16 -4.67
C PHE A 78 -5.13 -5.46 -5.13
N LEU A 79 -4.50 -6.10 -6.10
CA LEU A 79 -4.98 -7.30 -6.77
C LEU A 79 -4.43 -8.60 -6.15
N GLY A 80 -3.58 -8.51 -5.13
CA GLY A 80 -3.00 -9.71 -4.50
C GLY A 80 -3.82 -10.27 -3.35
N GLN A 81 -3.48 -11.50 -2.95
CA GLN A 81 -3.82 -12.01 -1.63
C GLN A 81 -2.87 -11.42 -0.59
N LEU A 82 -3.35 -10.42 0.14
CA LEU A 82 -2.65 -9.90 1.29
C LEU A 82 -2.85 -10.85 2.46
N GLN A 83 -1.86 -11.67 2.79
CA GLN A 83 -1.83 -12.35 4.08
C GLN A 83 -1.27 -11.37 5.12
N VAL A 84 -2.15 -10.60 5.75
CA VAL A 84 -1.83 -9.93 7.00
C VAL A 84 -1.77 -11.02 8.07
N GLN A 85 -0.57 -11.36 8.53
CA GLN A 85 -0.45 -12.28 9.65
C GLN A 85 -0.82 -11.52 10.94
N PRO A 86 -1.90 -11.91 11.64
CA PRO A 86 -2.16 -11.39 12.96
C PRO A 86 -1.02 -11.85 13.88
N CYS A 87 -0.52 -10.90 14.68
CA CYS A 87 0.45 -11.16 15.74
C CYS A 87 -0.14 -12.06 16.83
#